data_AF-A0A7S2V9Q9-F1
#
_entry.id   AF-A0A7S2V9Q9-F1
#
_cell.length_a   1.000
_cell.length_b   1.000
_cell.length_c   1.000
_cell.angle_alpha   90.00
_cell.angle_beta   90.00
_cell.angle_gamma   90.00
#
_symmetry.space_group_name_H-M   'P 1'
#
loop_
_entity.id
_entity.type
_entity.pdbx_description
1 polymer ?
#
loop_
_entity_poly.entity_id
_entity_poly.type
_entity_poly.pdbx_seq_one_letter_code
_entity_poly.pdbx_strand_id
1 'polypeptide(L)'
;VSIRPKGSSELRTKVELKNLNSFKAVQQSVDFEIIRQAAAYANEEVVRQETRLWDEKEQVTKIMRVKEGESDYRYFPEPDIPPLELCQQTLEEWRGELCELPAAKRDRYQSDLGLSAADARTLTDDQATAKYFEAALEAGAEPVETAKWVIGDIAGHLAKGKQKRALADCCLTPKHLAEMIDLLHKGTITGKICK
;
A
#
# COMPACT_ATOMS: atom_id res chain seq x y z
N VAL A 1 13.75 0.66 -15.06
CA VAL A 1 13.84 2.13 -15.11
C VAL A 1 14.47 2.55 -16.43
N SER A 2 13.89 3.55 -17.08
CA SER A 2 14.48 4.29 -18.22
C SER A 2 14.17 5.77 -17.98
N ILE A 3 15.13 6.65 -18.23
CA ILE A 3 14.93 8.10 -18.14
C ILE A 3 14.98 8.74 -19.52
N ARG A 4 14.32 9.88 -19.69
CA ARG A 4 14.32 10.66 -20.94
C ARG A 4 14.26 12.17 -20.65
N PRO A 5 14.69 13.02 -21.59
CA PRO A 5 14.52 14.46 -21.48
C PRO A 5 13.05 14.84 -21.31
N LYS A 6 12.78 15.82 -20.46
CA LYS A 6 11.41 16.34 -20.25
C LYS A 6 10.86 16.88 -21.57
N GLY A 7 9.64 16.46 -21.92
CA GLY A 7 8.98 16.84 -23.18
C GLY A 7 9.29 15.94 -24.38
N SER A 8 10.26 15.02 -24.28
CA SER A 8 10.51 14.05 -25.34
C SER A 8 9.51 12.89 -25.30
N SER A 9 9.07 12.44 -26.48
CA SER A 9 8.30 11.20 -26.67
C SER A 9 9.20 9.97 -26.87
N GLU A 10 10.48 10.18 -27.19
CA GLU A 10 11.44 9.11 -27.45
C GLU A 10 11.76 8.34 -26.16
N LEU A 11 11.75 7.01 -26.26
CA LEU A 11 12.06 6.12 -25.15
C LEU A 11 13.54 5.72 -25.24
N ARG A 12 14.29 5.95 -24.16
CA ARG A 12 15.67 5.48 -24.04
C ARG A 12 15.73 4.03 -23.53
N THR A 13 16.93 3.46 -23.56
CA THR A 13 17.20 2.11 -23.11
C THR A 13 16.70 1.83 -21.69
N LYS A 14 16.00 0.70 -21.53
CA LYS A 14 15.48 0.25 -20.24
C LYS A 14 16.49 -0.61 -19.49
N VAL A 15 16.68 -0.30 -18.22
CA VAL A 15 17.34 -1.17 -17.24
C VAL A 15 16.28 -1.88 -16.39
N GLU A 16 16.46 -3.16 -16.12
CA GLU A 16 15.59 -3.97 -15.27
C GLU A 16 16.25 -4.19 -13.91
N LEU A 17 15.58 -3.80 -12.82
CA LEU A 17 16.07 -4.01 -11.45
C LEU A 17 15.42 -5.28 -10.88
N LYS A 18 16.22 -6.18 -10.31
CA LYS A 18 15.78 -7.40 -9.64
C LYS A 18 16.27 -7.45 -8.20
N ASN A 19 15.69 -8.39 -7.43
CA ASN A 19 15.99 -8.62 -6.01
C ASN A 19 15.65 -7.41 -5.11
N LEU A 20 14.41 -6.93 -5.20
CA LEU A 20 13.88 -5.84 -4.38
C LEU A 20 12.91 -6.41 -3.35
N ASN A 21 13.32 -6.46 -2.09
CA ASN A 21 12.59 -7.19 -1.03
C ASN A 21 11.71 -6.28 -0.16
N SER A 22 11.69 -4.97 -0.42
CA SER A 22 10.86 -4.02 0.33
C SER A 22 10.47 -2.82 -0.52
N PHE A 23 9.37 -2.13 -0.17
CA PHE A 23 8.99 -0.87 -0.84
C PHE A 23 10.09 0.19 -0.75
N LYS A 24 10.81 0.24 0.38
CA LYS A 24 11.96 1.13 0.55
C LYS A 24 13.08 0.79 -0.43
N ALA A 25 13.42 -0.49 -0.58
CA ALA A 25 14.42 -0.93 -1.56
C ALA A 25 13.99 -0.59 -2.99
N VAL A 26 12.70 -0.76 -3.33
CA VAL A 26 12.17 -0.34 -4.65
C VAL A 26 12.42 1.15 -4.86
N GLN A 27 12.00 2.01 -3.94
CA GLN A 27 12.20 3.46 -4.05
C GLN A 27 13.69 3.81 -4.22
N GLN A 28 14.54 3.35 -3.30
CA GLN A 28 15.97 3.67 -3.31
C GLN A 28 16.68 3.18 -4.57
N SER A 29 16.34 1.98 -5.05
CA SER A 29 16.93 1.42 -6.26
C SER A 29 16.54 2.20 -7.51
N VAL A 30 15.30 2.71 -7.56
CA VAL A 30 14.83 3.56 -8.65
C VAL A 30 15.52 4.91 -8.60
N ASP A 31 15.59 5.54 -7.43
CA ASP A 31 16.27 6.84 -7.24
C ASP A 31 17.75 6.75 -7.65
N PHE A 32 18.45 5.70 -7.22
CA PHE A 32 19.83 5.43 -7.60
C PHE A 32 19.97 5.27 -9.13
N GLU A 33 19.12 4.45 -9.75
CA GLU A 33 19.21 4.16 -11.18
C GLU A 33 18.88 5.39 -12.05
N ILE A 34 17.99 6.27 -11.58
CA ILE A 34 17.74 7.57 -12.23
C ILE A 34 19.02 8.40 -12.26
N ILE A 35 19.70 8.55 -11.12
CA ILE A 35 20.95 9.34 -11.02
C ILE A 35 22.05 8.71 -11.88
N ARG A 36 22.22 7.38 -11.80
CA ARG A 36 23.23 6.64 -12.58
C ARG A 36 23.03 6.81 -14.08
N GLN A 37 21.80 6.64 -14.57
CA GLN A 37 21.50 6.84 -15.99
C GLN A 37 21.68 8.29 -16.42
N ALA A 38 21.30 9.25 -15.56
CA ALA A 38 21.49 10.67 -15.87
C ALA A 38 22.98 11.02 -16.03
N ALA A 39 23.83 10.53 -15.12
CA ALA A 39 25.27 10.69 -15.21
C ALA A 39 25.86 10.04 -16.47
N ALA A 40 25.46 8.80 -16.78
CA ALA A 40 25.91 8.11 -17.98
C ALA A 40 25.56 8.90 -19.25
N TYR A 41 24.31 9.36 -19.39
CA TYR A 41 23.92 10.15 -20.56
C TYR A 41 24.58 11.54 -20.62
N ALA A 42 24.88 12.16 -19.48
CA ALA A 42 25.60 13.43 -19.43
C ALA A 42 27.06 13.30 -19.86
N ASN A 43 27.67 12.14 -19.61
CA ASN A 43 29.03 11.79 -20.03
C ASN A 43 29.10 11.14 -21.42
N GLU A 44 27.99 11.14 -22.18
CA GLU A 44 27.88 10.48 -23.49
C GLU A 44 28.17 8.97 -23.44
N GLU A 45 27.98 8.33 -22.29
CA GLU A 45 28.13 6.89 -22.10
C GLU A 45 26.89 6.13 -22.60
N VAL A 46 27.12 4.92 -23.10
CA VAL A 46 26.05 4.05 -23.60
C VAL A 46 25.40 3.28 -22.46
N VAL A 47 24.15 3.61 -22.15
CA VAL A 47 23.30 2.77 -21.29
C VAL A 47 22.77 1.60 -22.11
N ARG A 48 23.21 0.38 -21.79
CA ARG A 48 22.77 -0.87 -22.41
C ARG A 48 21.52 -1.42 -21.75
N GLN A 49 20.80 -2.28 -22.46
CA GLN A 49 19.68 -3.00 -21.87
C GLN A 49 20.24 -4.11 -20.98
N GLU A 50 20.06 -3.96 -19.68
CA GLU A 50 20.69 -4.83 -18.69
C GLU A 50 19.74 -5.15 -17.55
N THR A 51 19.97 -6.32 -16.95
CA THR A 51 19.38 -6.71 -15.67
C THR A 51 20.41 -6.41 -14.59
N ARG A 52 20.03 -5.58 -13.62
CA ARG A 52 20.84 -5.21 -12.46
C ARG A 52 20.18 -5.70 -11.17
N LEU A 53 20.99 -5.96 -10.17
CA LEU A 53 20.56 -6.33 -8.82
C LEU A 53 20.72 -5.13 -7.89
N TRP A 54 19.79 -4.97 -6.95
CA TRP A 54 19.96 -4.03 -5.86
C TRP A 54 20.80 -4.65 -4.74
N ASP A 55 21.88 -3.97 -4.35
CA ASP A 55 22.68 -4.30 -3.17
C ASP A 55 22.23 -3.42 -2.01
N GLU A 56 21.51 -4.01 -1.04
CA GLU A 56 21.00 -3.28 0.11
C GLU A 56 22.10 -2.78 1.06
N LYS A 57 23.28 -3.41 1.09
CA LYS A 57 24.36 -3.01 1.99
C LYS A 57 25.10 -1.79 1.45
N GLU A 58 25.41 -1.83 0.16
CA GLU A 58 26.13 -0.75 -0.52
C GLU A 58 25.20 0.35 -1.05
N GLN A 59 23.89 0.08 -1.11
CA GLN A 59 22.88 0.99 -1.66
C GLN A 59 23.16 1.36 -3.12
N VAL A 60 23.58 0.36 -3.92
CA VAL A 60 23.93 0.52 -5.34
C VAL A 60 23.27 -0.56 -6.19
N THR A 61 23.11 -0.29 -7.49
CA THR A 61 22.72 -1.31 -8.47
C THR A 61 23.97 -1.95 -9.09
N LYS A 62 24.06 -3.29 -9.10
CA LYS A 62 25.17 -4.06 -9.70
C LYS A 62 24.70 -4.78 -10.96
N ILE A 63 25.51 -4.78 -12.01
CA ILE A 63 25.19 -5.48 -13.26
C ILE A 63 25.17 -6.99 -12.98
N MET A 64 24.12 -7.67 -13.44
CA MET A 64 24.03 -9.13 -13.42
C MET A 64 24.20 -9.71 -14.81
N ARG A 65 23.43 -9.21 -15.79
CA ARG A 65 23.45 -9.66 -17.17
C ARG A 65 23.18 -8.49 -18.11
N VAL A 66 23.99 -8.37 -19.16
CA VAL A 66 23.68 -7.52 -20.31
C VAL A 66 22.84 -8.35 -21.28
N LYS A 67 21.71 -7.80 -21.75
CA LYS A 67 20.88 -8.49 -22.75
C LYS A 67 21.55 -8.33 -24.11
N GLU A 68 21.95 -9.44 -24.71
CA GLU A 68 22.49 -9.49 -26.09
C GLU A 68 21.37 -9.58 -27.14
N GLY A 69 20.11 -9.68 -26.69
CA GLY A 69 18.90 -9.75 -27.51
C GLY A 69 17.67 -10.07 -26.64
N GLU A 70 16.51 -10.22 -27.26
CA GLU A 70 15.33 -10.75 -26.56
C GLU A 70 15.47 -12.27 -26.37
N SER A 71 15.02 -12.78 -25.22
CA SER A 71 15.00 -14.22 -24.98
C SER A 71 13.80 -14.82 -25.71
N ASP A 72 14.05 -15.76 -26.62
CA ASP A 72 12.98 -16.51 -27.28
C ASP A 72 12.43 -17.56 -26.30
N TYR A 73 11.32 -17.22 -25.65
CA TYR A 73 10.62 -18.13 -24.73
C TYR A 73 9.82 -19.22 -25.46
N ARG A 74 9.72 -19.16 -26.80
CA ARG A 74 8.99 -20.11 -27.64
C ARG A 74 7.58 -20.35 -27.10
N TYR A 75 6.83 -19.27 -26.87
CA TYR A 75 5.46 -19.38 -26.35
C TYR A 75 4.59 -20.24 -27.28
N PHE A 76 3.93 -21.24 -26.71
CA PHE A 76 2.88 -22.04 -27.35
C PHE A 76 1.79 -22.34 -26.31
N PRO A 77 0.54 -22.61 -26.73
CA PRO A 77 -0.50 -23.04 -25.81
C PRO A 77 -0.10 -24.32 -25.09
N GLU A 78 -0.25 -24.34 -23.77
CA GLU A 78 0.00 -25.53 -22.95
C GLU A 78 -0.93 -26.68 -23.41
N PRO A 79 -0.42 -27.78 -24.00
CA PRO A 79 -1.25 -28.84 -24.55
C PRO A 79 -2.00 -29.63 -23.47
N ASP A 80 -1.46 -29.70 -22.25
CA ASP A 80 -2.02 -30.51 -21.18
C ASP A 80 -3.14 -29.79 -20.41
N ILE A 81 -3.28 -28.47 -20.59
CA ILE A 81 -4.28 -27.64 -19.91
C ILE A 81 -5.26 -27.10 -20.96
N PRO A 82 -6.54 -27.57 -20.96
CA PRO A 82 -7.53 -27.02 -21.86
C PRO A 82 -7.74 -25.51 -21.58
N PRO A 83 -8.18 -24.73 -22.58
CA PRO A 83 -8.51 -23.33 -22.37
C PRO A 83 -9.47 -23.14 -21.20
N LEU A 84 -9.14 -22.19 -20.30
CA LEU A 84 -10.02 -21.82 -19.19
C LEU A 84 -11.16 -20.96 -19.73
N GLU A 85 -12.36 -21.53 -19.82
CA GLU A 85 -13.59 -20.81 -20.13
C GLU A 85 -14.29 -20.40 -18.83
N LEU A 86 -14.39 -19.09 -18.57
CA LEU A 86 -15.13 -18.54 -17.44
C LEU A 86 -16.51 -18.08 -17.91
N CYS A 87 -17.57 -18.63 -17.34
CA CYS A 87 -18.93 -18.21 -17.68
C CYS A 87 -19.29 -16.89 -16.98
N GLN A 88 -20.22 -16.15 -17.58
CA GLN A 88 -20.68 -14.86 -17.08
C GLN A 88 -21.27 -14.96 -15.66
N GLN A 89 -21.98 -16.06 -15.35
CA GLN A 89 -22.56 -16.29 -14.03
C GLN A 89 -21.48 -16.33 -12.93
N THR A 90 -20.40 -17.09 -13.14
CA THR A 90 -19.29 -17.17 -12.17
C THR A 90 -18.61 -15.82 -11.97
N LEU A 91 -18.45 -15.02 -13.04
CA LEU A 91 -17.90 -13.67 -12.94
C LEU A 91 -18.80 -12.74 -12.11
N GLU A 92 -20.12 -12.89 -12.23
CA GLU A 92 -21.10 -12.10 -11.47
C GLU A 92 -21.13 -12.52 -10.00
N GLU A 93 -21.06 -13.83 -9.72
CA GLU A 93 -20.92 -14.38 -8.36
C GLU A 93 -19.68 -13.81 -7.65
N TRP A 94 -18.49 -13.93 -8.25
CA TRP A 94 -17.25 -13.40 -7.68
C TRP A 94 -17.26 -11.87 -7.54
N ARG A 95 -17.90 -11.16 -8.47
CA ARG A 95 -18.06 -9.72 -8.36
C ARG A 95 -18.92 -9.34 -7.16
N GLY A 96 -19.93 -10.15 -6.82
CA GLY A 96 -20.76 -9.98 -5.62
C GLY A 96 -20.03 -10.25 -4.30
N GLU A 97 -18.95 -11.05 -4.33
CA GLU A 97 -18.12 -11.34 -3.16
C GLU A 97 -17.08 -10.25 -2.86
N LEU A 98 -16.79 -9.38 -3.82
CA LEU A 98 -15.81 -8.30 -3.63
C LEU A 98 -16.28 -7.32 -2.55
N CYS A 99 -15.44 -7.13 -1.55
CA CYS A 99 -15.62 -6.05 -0.59
C CYS A 99 -15.33 -4.69 -1.24
N GLU A 100 -15.80 -3.63 -0.58
CA GLU A 100 -15.46 -2.27 -0.96
C GLU A 100 -13.95 -2.06 -0.99
N LEU A 101 -13.43 -1.64 -2.15
CA LEU A 101 -12.00 -1.43 -2.35
C LEU A 101 -11.49 -0.24 -1.50
N PRO A 102 -10.22 -0.26 -1.05
CA PRO A 102 -9.67 0.81 -0.21
C PRO A 102 -9.81 2.22 -0.78
N ALA A 103 -9.69 2.39 -2.10
CA ALA A 103 -9.86 3.68 -2.76
C ALA A 103 -11.31 4.21 -2.62
N ALA A 104 -12.30 3.38 -2.94
CA ALA A 104 -13.71 3.74 -2.79
C ALA A 104 -14.06 4.03 -1.33
N LYS A 105 -13.54 3.21 -0.40
CA LYS A 105 -13.72 3.41 1.04
C LYS A 105 -13.14 4.74 1.53
N ARG A 106 -11.96 5.14 1.04
CA ARG A 106 -11.36 6.46 1.33
C ARG A 106 -12.23 7.62 0.86
N ASP A 107 -12.80 7.51 -0.33
CA ASP A 107 -13.67 8.54 -0.88
C ASP A 107 -14.94 8.65 -0.04
N ARG A 108 -15.57 7.51 0.29
CA ARG A 108 -16.75 7.44 1.17
C ARG A 108 -16.48 8.00 2.57
N TYR A 109 -15.34 7.68 3.16
CA TYR A 109 -14.95 8.20 4.48
C TYR A 109 -14.81 9.73 4.48
N GLN A 110 -14.38 10.31 3.37
CA GLN A 110 -14.30 11.77 3.25
C GLN A 110 -15.68 12.39 2.98
N SER A 111 -16.45 11.84 2.04
CA SER A 111 -17.74 12.41 1.63
C SER A 111 -18.83 12.25 2.69
N ASP A 112 -18.95 11.05 3.26
CA ASP A 112 -20.10 10.67 4.08
C ASP A 112 -19.80 10.85 5.56
N LEU A 113 -18.55 10.67 5.97
CA LEU A 113 -18.12 10.73 7.38
C LEU A 113 -17.35 12.01 7.74
N GLY A 114 -17.07 12.88 6.76
CA GLY A 114 -16.37 14.16 6.99
C GLY A 114 -14.92 14.01 7.45
N LEU A 115 -14.28 12.86 7.22
CA LEU A 115 -12.89 12.64 7.59
C LEU A 115 -11.93 13.39 6.67
N SER A 116 -10.76 13.77 7.20
CA SER A 116 -9.69 14.31 6.37
C SER A 116 -9.14 13.23 5.43
N ALA A 117 -8.57 13.63 4.29
CA ALA A 117 -7.92 12.71 3.36
C ALA A 117 -6.81 11.88 4.03
N ALA A 118 -6.11 12.46 5.02
CA ALA A 118 -5.06 11.78 5.77
C ALA A 118 -5.62 10.71 6.72
N ASP A 119 -6.71 11.01 7.43
CA ASP A 119 -7.34 10.05 8.36
C ASP A 119 -8.02 8.92 7.60
N ALA A 120 -8.75 9.25 6.52
CA ALA A 120 -9.37 8.26 5.64
C ALA A 120 -8.32 7.31 5.06
N ARG A 121 -7.17 7.83 4.63
CA ARG A 121 -6.04 6.99 4.16
C ARG A 121 -5.52 6.09 5.26
N THR A 122 -5.25 6.62 6.44
CA THR A 122 -4.69 5.86 7.55
C THR A 122 -5.61 4.72 8.01
N LEU A 123 -6.93 4.98 8.12
CA LEU A 123 -7.90 3.96 8.51
C LEU A 123 -8.11 2.85 7.48
N THR A 124 -7.83 3.12 6.20
CA THR A 124 -8.04 2.19 5.08
C THR A 124 -6.76 1.52 4.60
N ASP A 125 -5.61 1.84 5.19
CA ASP A 125 -4.33 1.19 4.89
C ASP A 125 -4.29 -0.27 5.38
N ASP A 126 -5.09 -0.61 6.40
CA ASP A 126 -5.24 -1.95 6.93
C ASP A 126 -6.73 -2.35 7.06
N GLN A 127 -7.06 -3.56 6.61
CA GLN A 127 -8.44 -4.04 6.58
C GLN A 127 -9.02 -4.25 7.99
N ALA A 128 -8.22 -4.73 8.94
CA ALA A 128 -8.70 -4.95 10.30
C ALA A 128 -9.03 -3.63 10.99
N THR A 129 -8.21 -2.61 10.76
CA THR A 129 -8.41 -1.23 11.22
C THR A 129 -9.68 -0.62 10.64
N ALA A 130 -9.89 -0.75 9.33
CA ALA A 130 -11.12 -0.27 8.67
C ALA A 130 -12.37 -0.94 9.26
N LYS A 131 -12.35 -2.27 9.42
CA LYS A 131 -13.47 -3.04 9.99
C LYS A 131 -13.76 -2.65 11.44
N TYR A 132 -12.72 -2.47 12.26
CA TYR A 132 -12.89 -2.05 13.65
C TYR A 132 -13.53 -0.66 13.75
N PHE A 133 -13.05 0.28 12.93
CA PHE A 133 -13.60 1.62 12.85
C PHE A 133 -15.09 1.59 12.46
N GLU A 134 -15.44 0.89 11.38
CA GLU A 134 -16.83 0.77 10.92
C GLU A 134 -17.74 0.11 11.95
N ALA A 135 -17.27 -0.94 12.63
CA ALA A 135 -18.02 -1.59 13.70
C ALA A 135 -18.27 -0.67 14.90
N ALA A 136 -17.38 0.29 15.16
CA ALA A 136 -17.60 1.30 16.20
C ALA A 136 -18.66 2.34 15.76
N LEU A 137 -18.69 2.70 14.48
CA LEU A 137 -19.73 3.57 13.92
C LEU A 137 -21.11 2.88 13.95
N GLU A 138 -21.16 1.59 13.61
CA GLU A 138 -22.39 0.78 13.72
C GLU A 138 -22.89 0.69 15.16
N ALA A 139 -21.98 0.76 16.14
CA ALA A 139 -22.31 0.83 17.56
C ALA A 139 -22.73 2.23 18.04
N GLY A 140 -22.77 3.23 17.16
CA GLY A 140 -23.25 4.59 17.45
C GLY A 140 -22.16 5.61 17.78
N ALA A 141 -20.87 5.28 17.58
CA ALA A 141 -19.78 6.22 17.81
C ALA A 141 -19.75 7.33 16.74
N GLU A 142 -19.36 8.54 17.15
CA GLU A 142 -19.19 9.66 16.22
C GLU A 142 -17.95 9.45 15.32
N PRO A 143 -18.05 9.62 13.99
CA PRO A 143 -16.97 9.26 13.08
C PRO A 143 -15.62 9.95 13.30
N VAL A 144 -15.60 11.27 13.46
CA VAL A 144 -14.36 12.06 13.53
C VAL A 144 -13.60 11.74 14.81
N GLU A 145 -14.29 11.67 15.94
CA GLU A 145 -13.71 11.34 17.23
C GLU A 145 -13.24 9.88 17.28
N THR A 146 -14.02 8.95 16.71
CA THR A 146 -13.61 7.55 16.59
C THR A 146 -12.31 7.42 15.77
N ALA A 147 -12.20 8.15 14.66
CA ALA A 147 -10.99 8.16 13.83
C ALA A 147 -9.76 8.61 14.64
N LYS A 148 -9.88 9.67 15.44
CA LYS A 148 -8.79 10.15 16.31
C LYS A 148 -8.36 9.10 17.34
N TRP A 149 -9.32 8.43 17.98
CA TRP A 149 -9.01 7.38 18.97
C TRP A 149 -8.32 6.18 18.34
N VAL A 150 -8.80 5.73 17.17
CA VAL A 150 -8.23 4.58 16.45
C VAL A 150 -6.82 4.91 15.95
N ILE A 151 -6.63 6.04 15.26
CA ILE A 151 -5.36 6.45 14.65
C ILE A 151 -4.33 6.87 15.71
N GLY A 152 -4.78 7.53 16.78
CA GLY A 152 -3.92 8.10 17.81
C GLY A 152 -3.69 7.15 18.97
N ASP A 153 -4.63 7.09 19.89
CA ASP A 153 -4.46 6.45 21.20
C ASP A 153 -4.39 4.92 21.10
N ILE A 154 -5.28 4.27 20.34
CA ILE A 154 -5.31 2.81 20.17
C ILE A 154 -4.08 2.34 19.39
N ALA A 155 -3.82 2.91 18.21
CA ALA A 155 -2.63 2.56 17.43
C ALA A 155 -1.34 2.83 18.21
N GLY A 156 -1.28 3.96 18.95
CA GLY A 156 -0.17 4.29 19.83
C GLY A 156 0.04 3.25 20.94
N HIS A 157 -1.04 2.78 21.58
CA HIS A 157 -0.97 1.72 22.59
C HIS A 157 -0.49 0.38 22.02
N LEU A 158 -0.98 -0.01 20.84
CA LEU A 158 -0.58 -1.25 20.18
C LEU A 158 0.87 -1.22 19.68
N ALA A 159 1.38 -0.02 19.36
CA ALA A 159 2.77 0.20 19.02
C ALA A 159 3.72 0.23 20.24
N LYS A 160 3.21 0.36 21.48
CA LYS A 160 4.04 0.27 22.70
C LYS A 160 4.49 -1.18 22.93
N GLY A 161 5.79 -1.42 22.82
CA GLY A 161 6.42 -2.71 23.11
C GLY A 161 7.56 -3.04 22.14
N LYS A 162 8.24 -4.19 22.36
CA LYS A 162 9.24 -4.71 21.41
C LYS A 162 8.62 -5.31 20.15
N GLN A 163 7.33 -5.65 20.18
CA GLN A 163 6.56 -6.17 19.06
C GLN A 163 5.30 -5.33 18.88
N LYS A 164 4.98 -4.97 17.63
CA LYS A 164 3.70 -4.35 17.29
C LYS A 164 2.60 -5.40 17.47
N ARG A 165 1.63 -5.11 18.33
CA ARG A 165 0.44 -5.95 18.51
C ARG A 165 -0.58 -5.62 17.41
N ALA A 166 -1.31 -6.63 16.95
CA ALA A 166 -2.37 -6.42 15.98
C ALA A 166 -3.57 -5.75 16.67
N LEU A 167 -4.42 -5.06 15.90
CA LEU A 167 -5.68 -4.52 16.44
C LEU A 167 -6.59 -5.63 16.98
N ALA A 168 -6.47 -6.85 16.45
CA ALA A 168 -7.15 -8.04 16.97
C ALA A 168 -6.73 -8.40 18.40
N ASP A 169 -5.54 -8.00 18.84
CA ASP A 169 -5.05 -8.22 20.21
C ASP A 169 -5.54 -7.11 21.19
N CYS A 170 -6.29 -6.13 20.70
CA CYS A 170 -6.82 -5.07 21.51
C CYS A 170 -8.06 -5.56 22.29
N CYS A 171 -7.97 -5.55 23.63
CA CYS A 171 -9.11 -5.88 24.48
C CYS A 171 -10.26 -4.86 24.40
N LEU A 172 -9.98 -3.65 23.88
CA LEU A 172 -11.00 -2.62 23.67
C LEU A 172 -11.80 -2.97 22.42
N THR A 173 -13.02 -3.48 22.60
CA THR A 173 -13.92 -3.81 21.48
C THR A 173 -14.49 -2.54 20.84
N PRO A 174 -14.94 -2.59 19.58
CA PRO A 174 -15.58 -1.44 18.93
C PRO A 174 -16.79 -0.88 19.71
N LYS A 175 -17.55 -1.77 20.37
CA LYS A 175 -18.69 -1.37 21.22
C LYS A 175 -18.25 -0.61 22.46
N HIS A 176 -17.22 -1.10 23.16
CA HIS A 176 -16.67 -0.39 24.33
C HIS A 176 -16.08 0.97 23.94
N LEU A 177 -15.47 1.08 22.74
CA LEU A 177 -15.02 2.37 22.23
C LEU A 177 -16.21 3.32 22.01
N ALA A 178 -17.31 2.86 21.41
CA ALA A 178 -18.50 3.66 21.20
C ALA A 178 -19.11 4.16 22.53
N GLU A 179 -19.24 3.27 23.52
CA GLU A 179 -19.73 3.61 24.87
C GLU A 179 -18.82 4.64 25.55
N MET A 180 -17.51 4.47 25.43
CA MET A 180 -16.53 5.40 25.98
C MET A 180 -16.63 6.80 25.35
N ILE A 181 -16.79 6.88 24.03
CA ILE A 181 -16.99 8.13 23.29
C ILE A 181 -18.31 8.80 23.71
N ASP A 182 -19.38 8.04 23.90
CA ASP A 182 -20.65 8.56 24.41
C ASP A 182 -20.52 9.16 25.82
N LEU A 183 -19.78 8.51 26.73
CA LEU A 183 -19.50 9.05 28.07
C LEU A 183 -18.68 10.36 28.02
N LEU A 184 -17.77 10.49 27.05
CA LEU A 184 -17.03 11.74 26.81
C LEU A 184 -17.96 12.84 26.31
N HIS A 185 -18.84 12.55 25.36
CA HIS A 185 -19.82 13.52 24.85
C HIS A 185 -20.82 13.98 25.91
N LYS A 186 -21.23 13.07 26.81
CA LYS A 186 -22.08 13.39 27.96
C LYS A 186 -21.34 14.20 29.04
N GLY A 187 -20.04 14.42 28.90
CA GLY A 187 -19.21 15.07 29.92
C GLY A 187 -19.09 14.27 31.23
N THR A 188 -19.47 12.99 31.21
CA THR A 188 -19.39 12.11 32.39
C THR A 188 -17.94 11.79 32.73
N ILE A 189 -17.10 11.66 31.71
CA ILE A 189 -15.65 11.54 31.83
C ILE A 189 -14.96 12.63 31.02
N THR A 190 -13.72 12.97 31.38
CA THR A 190 -12.88 13.88 30.60
C THR A 190 -11.86 13.08 29.78
N GLY A 191 -11.36 13.66 28.69
CA GLY A 191 -10.32 13.01 27.88
C GLY A 191 -9.06 12.62 28.68
N LYS A 192 -8.76 13.31 29.79
CA LYS A 192 -7.64 12.97 30.68
C LYS A 192 -7.91 11.72 31.54
N ILE A 193 -9.16 11.47 31.94
CA ILE A 193 -9.54 10.28 32.70
C ILE A 193 -9.59 9.06 31.77
N CYS A 194 -9.92 9.30 30.51
CA CYS A 194 -10.09 8.29 29.49
C CYS A 194 -8.76 7.69 28.95
N LYS A 195 -7.66 8.45 29.02
CA LYS A 195 -6.33 8.08 28.52
C LYS A 195 -5.42 7.54 29.62
#